data_AF-A0A532TUP4-F1
#
_entry.id   AF-A0A532TUP4-F1
#
_cell.length_a   1.000
_cell.length_b   1.000
_cell.length_c   1.000
_cell.angle_alpha   90.00
_cell.angle_beta   90.00
_cell.angle_gamma   90.00
#
_symmetry.space_group_name_H-M   'P 1'
#
loop_
_entity.id
_entity.type
_entity.pdbx_description
1 polymer ?
#
loop_
_entity_poly.entity_id
_entity_poly.type
_entity_poly.pdbx_seq_one_letter_code
_entity_poly.pdbx_strand_id
1 'polypeptide(L)'
;MSKKESGTLKKAFFYSFGQISDVTAYQAFILLIFTFYFTVVQINIWLITLGYFIWTVWNMFNDPLIGYLSDRTHTKWGRRMPYIVVFFAPLAVVMYFLFTPPLPVGTINEVGNFYYF
;
A
#
# COMPACT_ATOMS: atom_id res chain seq x y z
N MET A 1 15.60 -15.72 36.88
CA MET A 1 15.53 -14.67 35.83
C MET A 1 15.31 -15.20 34.40
N SER A 2 15.56 -16.47 34.07
CA SER A 2 15.67 -16.96 32.68
C SER A 2 14.37 -17.26 31.90
N LYS A 3 13.23 -17.56 32.54
CA LYS A 3 12.03 -18.05 31.81
C LYS A 3 11.18 -16.95 31.14
N LYS A 4 11.31 -15.70 31.59
CA LYS A 4 10.49 -14.55 31.11
C LYS A 4 11.06 -13.95 29.80
N GLU A 5 12.38 -13.97 29.62
CA GLU A 5 13.06 -13.49 28.40
C GLU A 5 12.83 -14.42 27.20
N SER A 6 12.81 -15.73 27.41
CA SER A 6 12.53 -16.73 26.35
C SER A 6 11.17 -16.53 25.68
N GLY A 7 10.13 -16.21 26.46
CA GLY A 7 8.79 -15.91 25.94
C GLY A 7 8.74 -14.60 25.14
N THR A 8 9.60 -13.63 25.48
CA THR A 8 9.72 -12.36 24.75
C THR A 8 10.48 -12.54 23.44
N LEU A 9 11.56 -13.33 23.42
CA LEU A 9 12.32 -13.65 22.22
C LEU A 9 11.48 -14.41 21.17
N LYS A 10 10.73 -15.43 21.60
CA LYS A 10 9.82 -16.15 20.69
C LYS A 10 8.78 -15.22 20.08
N LYS A 11 8.15 -14.36 20.91
CA LYS A 11 7.17 -13.37 20.43
C LYS A 11 7.77 -12.36 19.46
N ALA A 12 8.97 -11.85 19.75
CA ALA A 12 9.69 -10.95 18.87
C ALA A 12 10.00 -11.61 17.52
N PHE A 13 10.45 -12.87 17.53
CA PHE A 13 10.71 -13.63 16.31
C PHE A 13 9.45 -13.79 15.44
N PHE A 14 8.34 -14.24 16.03
CA PHE A 14 7.06 -14.38 15.30
C PHE A 14 6.52 -13.03 14.81
N TYR A 15 6.71 -11.96 15.59
CA TYR A 15 6.34 -10.60 15.18
C TYR A 15 7.15 -10.13 13.97
N SER A 16 8.48 -10.29 14.01
CA SER A 16 9.37 -9.96 12.89
C SER A 16 9.05 -10.79 11.65
N PHE A 17 8.73 -12.08 11.82
CA PHE A 17 8.33 -12.94 10.70
C PHE A 17 7.06 -12.43 10.00
N GLY A 18 6.06 -11.97 10.75
CA GLY A 18 4.87 -11.33 10.19
C GLY A 18 5.17 -9.99 9.48
N GLN A 19 6.17 -9.24 9.96
CA GLN A 19 6.57 -7.99 9.31
C GLN A 19 7.23 -8.22 7.93
N ILE A 20 7.92 -9.36 7.74
CA ILE A 20 8.55 -9.68 6.45
C ILE A 20 7.50 -9.76 5.34
N SER A 21 6.35 -10.40 5.60
CA SER A 21 5.29 -10.50 4.59
C SER A 21 4.72 -9.14 4.20
N ASP A 22 4.52 -8.27 5.18
CA ASP A 22 3.95 -6.93 4.95
C ASP A 22 4.90 -6.05 4.12
N VAL A 23 6.17 -6.00 4.52
CA VAL A 23 7.19 -5.23 3.81
C VAL A 23 7.41 -5.80 2.40
N THR A 24 7.46 -7.12 2.25
CA THR A 24 7.68 -7.75 0.94
C THR A 24 6.52 -7.47 -0.02
N ALA A 25 5.27 -7.59 0.46
CA ALA A 25 4.09 -7.29 -0.35
C ALA A 25 4.08 -5.82 -0.79
N TYR A 26 4.39 -4.90 0.13
CA TYR A 26 4.48 -3.47 -0.17
C TYR A 26 5.56 -3.14 -1.22
N GLN A 27 6.76 -3.71 -1.06
CA GLN A 27 7.84 -3.49 -2.03
C GLN A 27 7.54 -4.11 -3.39
N ALA A 28 6.98 -5.33 -3.41
CA ALA A 28 6.55 -5.99 -4.65
C ALA A 28 5.50 -5.14 -5.38
N PHE A 29 4.55 -4.56 -4.64
CA PHE A 29 3.55 -3.67 -5.19
C PHE A 29 4.15 -2.41 -5.84
N ILE A 30 5.07 -1.73 -5.15
CA ILE A 30 5.77 -0.56 -5.69
C ILE A 30 6.49 -0.92 -7.00
N LEU A 31 7.23 -2.03 -7.02
CA LEU A 31 7.95 -2.47 -8.21
C LEU A 31 7.02 -2.85 -9.37
N LEU A 32 5.90 -3.51 -9.07
CA LEU A 32 4.93 -3.96 -10.06
C LEU A 32 4.22 -2.79 -10.72
N ILE A 33 3.76 -1.80 -9.95
CA ILE A 33 3.16 -0.58 -10.51
C ILE A 33 4.15 0.09 -11.45
N PHE A 34 5.36 0.37 -10.97
CA PHE A 34 6.36 1.07 -11.77
C PHE A 34 6.61 0.33 -13.09
N THR A 35 6.85 -0.98 -13.00
CA THR A 35 7.16 -1.80 -14.17
C THR A 35 5.97 -1.88 -15.13
N PHE A 36 4.75 -2.07 -14.64
CA PHE A 36 3.55 -2.15 -15.48
C PHE A 36 3.32 -0.84 -16.25
N TYR A 37 3.35 0.30 -15.55
CA TYR A 37 3.09 1.59 -16.18
C TYR A 37 4.24 2.07 -17.09
N PHE A 38 5.48 1.66 -16.81
CA PHE A 38 6.62 1.96 -17.66
C PHE A 38 6.71 1.05 -18.89
N THR A 39 6.52 -0.25 -18.74
CA THR A 39 6.78 -1.24 -19.82
C THR A 39 5.54 -1.59 -20.64
N VAL A 40 4.37 -1.71 -20.00
CA VAL A 40 3.12 -2.12 -20.66
C VAL A 40 2.34 -0.90 -21.13
N VAL A 41 2.11 0.06 -20.24
CA VAL A 41 1.37 1.31 -20.57
C VAL A 41 2.24 2.32 -21.31
N GLN A 42 3.56 2.25 -21.14
CA GLN A 42 4.54 3.12 -21.79
C GLN A 42 4.36 4.61 -21.44
N ILE A 43 4.02 4.91 -20.18
CA ILE A 43 4.02 6.30 -19.70
C ILE A 43 5.46 6.81 -19.60
N ASN A 44 5.67 8.07 -19.96
CA ASN A 44 6.93 8.76 -19.74
C ASN A 44 7.36 8.69 -18.26
N ILE A 45 8.62 8.33 -18.02
CA ILE A 45 9.20 8.20 -16.68
C ILE A 45 9.05 9.46 -15.81
N TRP A 46 9.05 10.65 -16.41
CA TRP A 46 8.86 11.91 -15.70
C TRP A 46 7.48 12.01 -15.05
N LEU A 47 6.44 11.56 -15.74
CA LEU A 47 5.07 11.53 -15.25
C LEU A 47 4.92 10.46 -14.15
N ILE A 48 5.44 9.26 -14.37
CA ILE A 48 5.46 8.20 -13.35
C ILE A 48 6.11 8.72 -12.05
N THR A 49 7.27 9.37 -12.17
CA THR A 49 7.97 9.96 -11.02
C THR A 49 7.15 11.04 -10.33
N LEU A 50 6.46 11.90 -11.10
CA LEU A 50 5.56 12.91 -10.55
C LEU A 50 4.41 12.28 -9.76
N GLY A 51 3.80 11.20 -10.26
CA GLY A 51 2.74 10.50 -9.54
C GLY A 51 3.24 9.85 -8.24
N TYR A 52 4.42 9.21 -8.26
CA TYR A 52 5.04 8.71 -7.02
C TYR A 52 5.37 9.83 -6.03
N PHE A 53 5.76 11.00 -6.51
CA PHE A 53 5.98 12.18 -5.67
C PHE A 53 4.68 12.64 -5.00
N ILE A 54 3.61 12.79 -5.77
CA ILE A 54 2.27 13.14 -5.24
C ILE A 54 1.82 12.11 -4.20
N TRP A 55 1.95 10.82 -4.52
CA TRP A 55 1.60 9.73 -3.60
C TRP A 55 2.41 9.78 -2.30
N THR A 56 3.71 10.07 -2.38
CA THR A 56 4.58 10.21 -1.20
C THR A 56 4.15 11.39 -0.33
N VAL A 57 3.88 12.55 -0.95
CA VAL A 57 3.40 13.74 -0.24
C VAL A 57 2.05 13.46 0.43
N TRP A 58 1.14 12.76 -0.26
CA TRP A 58 -0.15 12.36 0.29
C TRP A 58 0.01 11.44 1.52
N ASN A 59 0.86 10.40 1.43
CA ASN A 59 1.10 9.47 2.55
C ASN A 59 1.73 10.16 3.77
N MET A 60 2.61 11.14 3.55
CA MET A 60 3.20 11.92 4.64
C MET A 60 2.13 12.55 5.56
N PHE A 61 0.96 12.90 5.03
CA PHE A 61 -0.16 13.41 5.82
C PHE A 61 -1.11 12.32 6.32
N ASN A 62 -1.41 11.31 5.50
CA ASN A 62 -2.35 10.26 5.89
C ASN A 62 -1.81 9.35 6.99
N ASP A 63 -0.53 9.01 6.95
CA ASP A 63 0.03 8.04 7.89
C ASP A 63 -0.10 8.52 9.35
N PRO A 64 0.25 9.79 9.68
CA PRO A 64 -0.03 10.36 11.00
C PRO A 64 -1.52 10.44 11.33
N LEU A 65 -2.36 10.83 10.36
CA LEU A 65 -3.79 11.00 10.56
C LEU A 65 -4.46 9.67 10.94
N ILE A 66 -4.21 8.62 10.18
CA ILE A 66 -4.71 7.27 10.43
C ILE A 66 -4.11 6.70 11.71
N GLY A 67 -2.82 6.96 11.98
CA GLY A 67 -2.19 6.59 13.25
C GLY A 67 -2.95 7.15 14.46
N TYR A 68 -3.24 8.45 14.44
CA TYR A 68 -3.98 9.14 15.48
C TYR A 68 -5.43 8.64 15.63
N LEU A 69 -6.14 8.45 14.51
CA LEU A 69 -7.51 7.92 14.48
C LEU A 69 -7.57 6.48 15.02
N SER A 70 -6.67 5.63 14.55
CA SER A 70 -6.53 4.25 15.04
C SER A 70 -6.31 4.25 16.55
N ASP A 71 -5.40 5.09 17.05
CA ASP A 71 -5.07 5.10 18.47
C ASP A 71 -6.24 5.44 19.41
N ARG A 72 -7.21 6.24 18.92
CA ARG A 72 -8.42 6.64 19.66
C ARG A 72 -9.61 5.70 19.48
N THR A 73 -9.48 4.70 18.62
CA THR A 73 -10.59 3.81 18.29
C THR A 73 -10.68 2.66 19.28
N HIS A 74 -11.78 2.61 20.02
CA HIS A 74 -12.08 1.55 20.98
C HIS A 74 -13.25 0.72 20.47
N THR A 75 -12.94 -0.42 19.85
CA THR A 75 -13.96 -1.39 19.42
C THR A 75 -13.75 -2.74 20.06
N LYS A 76 -14.80 -3.57 20.06
CA LYS A 76 -14.79 -4.93 20.61
C LYS A 76 -13.79 -5.87 19.92
N TRP A 77 -13.36 -5.55 18.70
CA TRP A 77 -12.43 -6.35 17.91
C TRP A 77 -10.99 -5.82 17.97
N GLY A 78 -10.74 -4.84 18.84
CA GLY A 78 -9.45 -4.20 19.00
C GLY A 78 -9.32 -2.90 18.21
N ARG A 79 -8.12 -2.32 18.27
CA ARG A 79 -7.85 -0.95 17.83
C ARG A 79 -7.72 -0.80 16.31
N ARG A 80 -7.10 -1.78 15.65
CA ARG A 80 -6.74 -1.74 14.21
C ARG A 80 -7.68 -2.54 13.29
N MET A 81 -8.39 -3.53 13.84
CA MET A 81 -9.24 -4.44 13.06
C MET A 81 -10.37 -3.75 12.28
N PRO A 82 -11.08 -2.73 12.82
CA PRO A 82 -12.13 -2.05 12.07
C PRO A 82 -11.61 -1.40 10.78
N TYR A 83 -10.43 -0.78 10.85
CA TYR A 83 -9.79 -0.14 9.70
C TYR A 83 -9.43 -1.16 8.62
N ILE A 84 -8.81 -2.27 9.02
CA ILE A 84 -8.42 -3.31 8.06
C ILE A 84 -9.65 -3.84 7.31
N VAL A 85 -10.74 -4.16 8.01
CA VAL A 85 -11.94 -4.72 7.39
C VAL A 85 -12.63 -3.71 6.47
N VAL A 86 -12.76 -2.46 6.91
CA VAL A 86 -13.42 -1.40 6.13
C VAL A 86 -12.63 -1.06 4.87
N PHE A 87 -11.30 -1.01 4.95
CA PHE A 87 -10.46 -0.64 3.82
C PHE A 87 -10.08 -1.82 2.92
N PHE A 88 -10.25 -3.06 3.37
CA PHE A 88 -9.92 -4.25 2.56
C PHE A 88 -10.73 -4.33 1.26
N ALA A 89 -12.05 -4.16 1.33
CA ALA A 89 -12.90 -4.25 0.13
C ALA A 89 -12.63 -3.10 -0.87
N PRO A 90 -12.57 -1.83 -0.46
CA PRO A 90 -12.14 -0.74 -1.35
C PRO A 90 -10.76 -0.97 -1.95
N LEU A 91 -9.79 -1.44 -1.16
CA LEU A 91 -8.44 -1.73 -1.65
C LEU A 91 -8.45 -2.81 -2.74
N ALA A 92 -9.21 -3.89 -2.57
CA ALA A 92 -9.32 -4.94 -3.56
C ALA A 92 -9.91 -4.43 -4.89
N VAL A 93 -10.93 -3.57 -4.81
CA VAL A 93 -11.55 -2.94 -6.00
C VAL A 93 -10.55 -2.04 -6.72
N VAL A 94 -9.83 -1.18 -5.98
CA VAL A 94 -8.81 -0.30 -6.55
C VAL A 94 -7.68 -1.11 -7.19
N MET A 95 -7.20 -2.16 -6.53
CA MET A 95 -6.16 -3.05 -7.08
C MET A 95 -6.59 -3.72 -8.38
N TYR A 96 -7.83 -4.19 -8.45
CA TYR A 96 -8.37 -4.77 -9.67
C TYR A 96 -8.32 -3.76 -10.82
N PHE A 97 -8.88 -2.57 -10.61
CA PHE A 97 -8.89 -1.54 -11.65
C PHE A 97 -7.48 -1.09 -12.03
N LEU A 98 -6.58 -0.90 -11.07
CA LEU A 98 -5.22 -0.43 -11.35
C LEU A 98 -4.47 -1.27 -12.40
N PHE A 99 -4.70 -2.59 -12.41
CA PHE A 99 -4.10 -3.51 -13.38
C PHE A 99 -5.04 -3.92 -14.53
N THR A 100 -6.32 -3.57 -14.46
CA THR A 100 -7.32 -3.81 -15.51
C THR A 100 -8.00 -2.50 -15.93
N PRO A 101 -7.25 -1.60 -16.58
CA PRO A 101 -7.80 -0.34 -17.04
C PRO A 101 -8.98 -0.56 -18.01
N PRO A 102 -10.13 0.09 -17.78
CA PRO A 102 -11.31 -0.05 -18.65
C PRO A 102 -11.18 0.74 -19.96
N LEU A 103 -10.19 1.64 -20.05
CA LEU A 103 -9.89 2.41 -21.25
C LEU A 103 -8.81 1.71 -22.09
N PRO A 104 -8.78 1.88 -23.42
CA PRO A 104 -7.69 1.37 -24.24
C PRO A 104 -6.39 2.05 -23.83
N VAL A 105 -5.53 1.31 -23.16
CA VAL A 105 -4.27 1.82 -22.65
C VAL A 105 -3.19 1.56 -23.69
N GLY A 106 -2.70 2.65 -24.27
CA GLY A 106 -1.70 2.63 -25.33
C GLY A 106 -2.06 3.58 -26.47
N THR A 107 -1.16 4.51 -26.76
CA THR A 107 -1.05 5.35 -27.97
C THR A 107 -2.00 6.53 -28.21
N ILE A 108 -3.08 6.77 -27.44
CA ILE A 108 -4.05 7.84 -27.79
C ILE A 108 -3.95 9.13 -26.96
N ASN A 109 -3.53 9.09 -25.69
CA ASN A 109 -3.37 10.29 -24.83
C ASN A 109 -2.52 10.00 -23.57
N GLU A 110 -1.27 10.48 -23.53
CA GLU A 110 -0.38 10.32 -22.36
C GLU A 110 -0.98 10.91 -21.07
N VAL A 111 -1.65 12.05 -21.17
CA VAL A 111 -2.30 12.73 -20.04
C VAL A 111 -3.44 11.89 -19.47
N GLY A 112 -4.22 11.20 -20.32
CA GLY A 112 -5.28 10.29 -19.88
C GLY A 112 -4.73 9.07 -19.15
N ASN A 113 -3.62 8.52 -19.63
CA ASN A 113 -2.93 7.42 -18.97
C ASN A 113 -2.34 7.85 -17.62
N PHE A 114 -1.85 9.09 -17.51
CA PHE A 114 -1.36 9.63 -16.24
C PHE A 114 -2.47 9.89 -15.22
N TYR A 115 -3.67 10.32 -15.64
CA TYR A 115 -4.79 10.44 -14.71
C TYR A 115 -5.26 9.10 -14.14
N TYR A 116 -4.99 8.02 -14.86
CA TYR A 116 -5.32 6.66 -14.42
C TYR A 116 -4.25 6.05 -13.49
N PHE A 117 -3.01 6.52 -13.61
CA PHE A 117 -1.86 6.14 -12.78
C PHE A 117 -2.01 6.65 -11.35
#